data_AF-A0A1F3Y624-F1
#
_entry.id   AF-A0A1F3Y624-F1
#
_cell.length_a   1.000
_cell.length_b   1.000
_cell.length_c   1.000
_cell.angle_alpha   90.00
_cell.angle_beta   90.00
_cell.angle_gamma   90.00
#
_symmetry.space_group_name_H-M   'P 1'
#
loop_
_entity.id
_entity.type
_entity.pdbx_description
1 polymer ?
#
loop_
_entity_poly.entity_id
_entity_poly.type
_entity_poly.pdbx_seq_one_letter_code
_entity_poly.pdbx_strand_id
1 'polypeptide(L)'
;MCHPLLIIMIPALTVLAGVQQSSTGPAPHADADIVWKQAKDFFNSGKYSEAVFPLKRVVERYPGYPGFTESHFMLARSHMELHEPQHALKPARYYVSALGKKPAGLRARTLLAEIFLDLRKFNEARFTATEIMVARDKAGKRLAPADLYAESLLLKARAEMGLGRDDNALLAIESAKKEITGLTGDADTVARADWLRGESAWIELTHKTRECSRLPGKKRIDEGTARDRIGRRGDCLLEASLVLRSSYETTANKFADLSTKTMAEAAKSFLHACENPPDPAGSRTRLEIKRYKEELVQILRQDCGTKMDKLREFLTQWKQGASAMTAGRIDTFAKEIGSTQSK
;
A
#
# COMPACT_ATOMS: atom_id res chain seq x y z
N MET A 1 19.38 -1.93 44.70
CA MET A 1 19.99 -3.28 44.78
C MET A 1 20.82 -3.48 43.52
N CYS A 2 22.14 -3.43 43.65
CA CYS A 2 23.09 -3.54 42.53
C CYS A 2 23.39 -5.02 42.25
N HIS A 3 23.36 -5.44 40.98
CA HIS A 3 23.83 -6.76 40.56
C HIS A 3 25.19 -6.63 39.86
N PRO A 4 26.17 -7.48 40.19
CA PRO A 4 27.48 -7.45 39.56
C PRO A 4 27.42 -8.17 38.20
N LEU A 5 27.98 -7.54 37.17
CA LEU A 5 28.23 -8.16 35.87
C LEU A 5 29.45 -9.09 35.98
N LEU A 6 29.23 -10.39 35.81
CA LEU A 6 30.27 -11.39 35.67
C LEU A 6 30.72 -11.44 34.19
N ILE A 7 31.92 -10.93 33.92
CA ILE A 7 32.55 -10.96 32.58
C ILE A 7 33.28 -12.30 32.43
N ILE A 8 32.73 -13.20 31.62
CA ILE A 8 33.40 -14.45 31.23
C ILE A 8 34.14 -14.19 29.92
N MET A 9 35.48 -14.15 29.96
CA MET A 9 36.31 -14.12 28.76
C MET A 9 36.41 -15.52 28.15
N ILE A 10 35.89 -15.68 26.94
CA ILE A 10 36.02 -16.91 26.15
C ILE A 10 37.19 -16.71 25.15
N PRO A 11 38.19 -17.62 25.11
CA PRO A 11 39.29 -17.53 24.17
C PRO A 11 38.83 -17.79 22.74
N ALA A 12 39.19 -16.88 21.84
CA ALA A 12 38.91 -16.98 20.41
C ALA A 12 39.83 -18.03 19.76
N LEU A 13 39.31 -19.25 19.56
CA LEU A 13 39.97 -20.28 18.76
C LEU A 13 39.71 -20.01 17.27
N THR A 14 40.69 -19.42 16.58
CA THR A 14 40.60 -19.10 15.15
C THR A 14 40.87 -20.36 14.31
N VAL A 15 39.82 -21.06 13.89
CA VAL A 15 39.93 -22.18 12.93
C VAL A 15 39.94 -21.59 11.52
N LEU A 16 41.11 -21.59 10.87
CA LEU A 16 41.28 -21.27 9.45
C LEU A 16 40.80 -22.46 8.61
N ALA A 17 39.49 -22.61 8.43
CA ALA A 17 38.94 -23.52 7.44
C ALA A 17 39.15 -22.91 6.05
N GLY A 18 40.12 -23.43 5.30
CA GLY A 18 40.39 -23.04 3.93
C GLY A 18 39.17 -23.29 3.04
N VAL A 19 38.49 -22.22 2.64
CA VAL A 19 37.44 -22.27 1.62
C VAL A 19 38.11 -22.63 0.30
N GLN A 20 38.04 -23.90 -0.09
CA GLN A 20 38.39 -24.32 -1.45
C GLN A 20 37.43 -23.64 -2.41
N GLN A 21 37.87 -22.53 -3.01
CA GLN A 21 37.21 -21.94 -4.16
C GLN A 21 37.39 -22.89 -5.35
N SER A 22 36.50 -23.88 -5.47
CA SER A 22 36.36 -24.64 -6.70
C SER A 22 35.71 -23.71 -7.73
N SER A 23 36.53 -22.83 -8.31
CA SER A 23 36.21 -22.12 -9.56
C SER A 23 36.20 -23.15 -10.68
N THR A 24 35.17 -24.01 -10.68
CA THR A 24 34.80 -24.76 -11.87
C THR A 24 34.38 -23.70 -12.89
N GLY A 25 34.95 -23.75 -14.09
CA GLY A 25 34.66 -22.81 -15.18
C GLY A 25 33.17 -22.66 -15.48
N PRO A 26 32.80 -21.78 -16.45
CA PRO A 26 31.41 -21.50 -16.77
C PRO A 26 30.64 -22.81 -16.93
N ALA A 27 29.66 -23.02 -16.04
CA ALA A 27 28.87 -24.24 -16.03
C ALA A 27 28.09 -24.36 -17.36
N PRO A 28 27.84 -25.60 -17.85
CA PRO A 28 27.25 -25.82 -19.16
C PRO A 28 25.93 -25.06 -19.34
N HIS A 29 25.69 -24.50 -20.54
CA HIS A 29 24.41 -23.85 -20.86
C HIS A 29 23.19 -24.76 -20.65
N ALA A 30 23.35 -26.08 -20.76
CA ALA A 30 22.30 -27.05 -20.47
C ALA A 30 21.83 -26.99 -19.00
N ASP A 31 22.74 -26.78 -18.06
CA ASP A 31 22.39 -26.65 -16.64
C ASP A 31 21.60 -25.35 -16.39
N ALA A 32 21.91 -24.27 -17.13
CA ALA A 32 21.20 -23.01 -17.03
C ALA A 32 19.74 -23.15 -17.48
N ASP A 33 19.48 -23.88 -18.56
CA ASP A 33 18.14 -24.14 -19.06
C ASP A 33 17.27 -24.93 -18.07
N ILE A 34 17.83 -25.97 -17.45
CA ILE A 34 17.12 -26.78 -16.44
C ILE A 34 16.76 -25.90 -15.23
N VAL A 35 17.73 -25.18 -14.68
CA VAL A 35 17.52 -24.32 -13.49
C VAL A 35 16.52 -23.21 -13.79
N TRP A 36 16.60 -22.61 -14.98
CA TRP A 36 15.69 -21.54 -15.39
C TRP A 36 14.26 -22.03 -15.60
N LYS A 37 14.06 -23.19 -16.26
CA LYS A 37 12.74 -23.81 -16.43
C LYS A 37 12.10 -24.11 -15.08
N GLN A 38 12.85 -24.74 -14.17
CA GLN A 38 12.38 -25.00 -12.81
C GLN A 38 11.99 -23.71 -12.06
N ALA A 39 12.83 -22.67 -12.13
CA ALA A 39 12.52 -21.36 -11.56
C ALA A 39 11.22 -20.77 -12.13
N LYS A 40 11.06 -20.84 -13.46
CA LYS A 40 9.89 -20.33 -14.16
C LYS A 40 8.63 -21.09 -13.81
N ASP A 41 8.71 -22.41 -13.66
CA ASP A 41 7.59 -23.25 -13.23
C ASP A 41 7.15 -22.90 -11.80
N PHE A 42 8.09 -22.72 -10.87
CA PHE A 42 7.79 -22.24 -9.52
C PHE A 42 7.14 -20.86 -9.54
N PHE A 43 7.70 -19.93 -10.31
CA PHE A 43 7.18 -18.56 -10.43
C PHE A 43 5.74 -18.54 -10.99
N ASN A 44 5.50 -19.24 -12.10
CA ASN A 44 4.18 -19.32 -12.73
C ASN A 44 3.15 -20.04 -11.86
N SER A 45 3.60 -20.94 -10.97
CA SER A 45 2.75 -21.62 -9.99
C SER A 45 2.49 -20.78 -8.73
N GLY A 46 2.96 -19.53 -8.66
CA GLY A 46 2.85 -18.68 -7.47
C GLY A 46 3.71 -19.13 -6.28
N LYS A 47 4.61 -20.11 -6.49
CA LYS A 47 5.54 -20.64 -5.49
C LYS A 47 6.77 -19.75 -5.40
N TYR A 48 6.55 -18.51 -4.98
CA TYR A 48 7.57 -17.47 -5.04
C TYR A 48 8.77 -17.77 -4.15
N SER A 49 8.56 -18.42 -2.99
CA SER A 49 9.65 -18.79 -2.08
C SER A 49 10.60 -19.81 -2.70
N GLU A 50 10.06 -20.79 -3.43
CA GLU A 50 10.80 -21.84 -4.11
C GLU A 50 11.46 -21.33 -5.40
N ALA A 51 10.88 -20.31 -6.03
CA ALA A 51 11.44 -19.67 -7.22
C ALA A 51 12.72 -18.87 -6.93
N VAL A 52 12.87 -18.27 -5.75
CA VAL A 52 13.99 -17.36 -5.42
C VAL A 52 15.34 -18.02 -5.61
N PHE A 53 15.55 -19.23 -5.07
CA PHE A 53 16.86 -19.90 -5.13
C PHE A 53 17.33 -20.22 -6.57
N PRO A 54 16.54 -20.92 -7.41
CA PRO A 54 16.95 -21.20 -8.79
C PRO A 54 17.07 -19.92 -9.63
N LEU A 55 16.20 -18.92 -9.44
CA LEU A 55 16.34 -17.61 -10.11
C LEU A 55 17.66 -16.92 -9.73
N LYS A 56 18.00 -16.93 -8.44
CA LYS A 56 19.28 -16.40 -7.94
C LYS A 56 20.47 -17.13 -8.55
N ARG A 57 20.39 -18.46 -8.67
CA ARG A 57 21.43 -19.27 -9.32
C ARG A 57 21.61 -18.89 -10.79
N VAL A 58 20.52 -18.59 -11.52
CA VAL A 58 20.62 -18.13 -12.92
C VAL A 58 21.35 -16.80 -13.01
N VAL A 59 20.97 -15.81 -12.19
CA VAL A 59 21.57 -14.48 -12.26
C VAL A 59 23.02 -14.43 -11.74
N GLU A 60 23.42 -15.37 -10.88
CA GLU A 60 24.79 -15.40 -10.34
C GLU A 60 25.74 -16.23 -11.20
N ARG A 61 25.27 -17.34 -11.80
CA ARG A 61 26.15 -18.31 -12.48
C ARG A 61 26.07 -18.24 -14.01
N TYR A 62 25.02 -17.68 -14.59
CA TYR A 62 24.77 -17.76 -16.04
C TYR A 62 24.46 -16.39 -16.69
N PRO A 63 25.36 -15.40 -16.62
CA PRO A 63 25.12 -14.05 -17.16
C PRO A 63 24.89 -13.98 -18.68
N GLY A 64 25.37 -14.98 -19.44
CA GLY A 64 25.16 -15.06 -20.90
C GLY A 64 23.95 -15.88 -21.34
N TYR A 65 23.18 -16.46 -20.41
CA TYR A 65 22.03 -17.30 -20.75
C TYR A 65 20.85 -16.44 -21.28
N PRO A 66 20.10 -16.85 -22.33
CA PRO A 66 19.01 -16.05 -22.88
C PRO A 66 17.95 -15.61 -21.86
N GLY A 67 17.64 -16.46 -20.87
CA GLY A 67 16.69 -16.15 -19.80
C GLY A 67 17.25 -15.29 -18.65
N PHE A 68 18.53 -14.90 -18.70
CA PHE A 68 19.20 -14.14 -17.63
C PHE A 68 18.48 -12.83 -17.28
N THR A 69 18.09 -12.06 -18.31
CA THR A 69 17.36 -10.80 -18.10
C THR A 69 15.99 -11.09 -17.50
N GLU A 70 15.22 -12.03 -18.04
CA GLU A 70 13.90 -12.42 -17.50
C GLU A 70 13.99 -12.90 -16.04
N SER A 71 15.05 -13.61 -15.66
CA SER A 71 15.29 -14.05 -14.28
C SER A 71 15.44 -12.89 -13.30
N HIS A 72 16.03 -11.76 -13.71
CA HIS A 72 16.09 -10.57 -12.85
C HIS A 72 14.70 -10.00 -12.55
N PHE A 73 13.81 -9.97 -13.53
CA PHE A 73 12.43 -9.53 -13.34
C PHE A 73 11.65 -10.49 -12.44
N MET A 74 11.69 -11.79 -12.73
CA MET A 74 11.04 -12.81 -11.91
C MET A 74 11.56 -12.80 -10.47
N LEU A 75 12.87 -12.64 -10.27
CA LEU A 75 13.47 -12.57 -8.94
C LEU A 75 12.99 -11.35 -8.15
N ALA A 76 12.96 -10.18 -8.79
CA ALA A 76 12.40 -8.98 -8.18
C ALA A 76 10.94 -9.17 -7.78
N ARG A 77 10.13 -9.75 -8.67
CA ARG A 77 8.71 -9.99 -8.42
C ARG A 77 8.49 -11.02 -7.32
N SER A 78 9.22 -12.13 -7.31
CA SER A 78 9.17 -13.12 -6.22
C SER A 78 9.44 -12.48 -4.87
N HIS A 79 10.48 -11.64 -4.75
CA HIS A 79 10.75 -10.94 -3.49
C HIS A 79 9.64 -9.96 -3.10
N MET A 80 8.98 -9.30 -4.05
CA MET A 80 7.83 -8.43 -3.74
C MET A 80 6.61 -9.20 -3.22
N GLU A 81 6.33 -10.36 -3.80
CA GLU A 81 5.23 -11.24 -3.34
C GLU A 81 5.53 -11.87 -1.97
N LEU A 82 6.81 -11.98 -1.60
CA LEU A 82 7.26 -12.39 -0.27
C LEU A 82 7.36 -11.22 0.73
N HIS A 83 6.93 -10.01 0.34
CA HIS A 83 7.05 -8.79 1.14
C HIS A 83 8.51 -8.45 1.54
N GLU A 84 9.48 -8.74 0.68
CA GLU A 84 10.90 -8.47 0.85
C GLU A 84 11.42 -7.38 -0.13
N PRO A 85 10.93 -6.13 -0.07
CA PRO A 85 11.23 -5.11 -1.07
C PRO A 85 12.73 -4.73 -1.13
N GLN A 86 13.48 -4.96 -0.05
CA GLN A 86 14.92 -4.71 -0.01
C GLN A 86 15.68 -5.63 -0.98
N HIS A 87 15.32 -6.91 -1.04
CA HIS A 87 15.94 -7.89 -1.94
C HIS A 87 15.48 -7.71 -3.39
N ALA A 88 14.26 -7.21 -3.59
CA ALA A 88 13.70 -6.95 -4.92
C ALA A 88 14.39 -5.80 -5.68
N LEU A 89 14.97 -4.84 -4.96
CA LEU A 89 15.46 -3.58 -5.54
C LEU A 89 16.59 -3.78 -6.58
N LYS A 90 17.60 -4.59 -6.26
CA LYS A 90 18.77 -4.79 -7.14
C LYS A 90 18.38 -5.50 -8.45
N PRO A 91 17.65 -6.64 -8.44
CA PRO A 91 17.21 -7.28 -9.67
C PRO A 91 16.27 -6.40 -10.51
N ALA A 92 15.35 -5.66 -9.90
CA ALA A 92 14.46 -4.74 -10.62
C ALA A 92 15.22 -3.64 -11.36
N ARG A 93 16.19 -3.00 -10.70
CA ARG A 93 17.06 -1.99 -11.31
C ARG A 93 17.83 -2.53 -12.50
N TYR A 94 18.38 -3.75 -12.37
CA TYR A 94 19.07 -4.41 -13.48
C TYR A 94 18.15 -4.56 -14.70
N TYR A 95 16.95 -5.10 -14.50
CA TYR A 95 16.01 -5.34 -15.59
C TYR A 95 15.55 -4.04 -16.29
N VAL A 96 15.23 -3.00 -15.50
CA VAL A 96 14.87 -1.67 -16.04
C VAL A 96 16.02 -1.08 -16.86
N SER A 97 17.26 -1.20 -16.38
CA SER A 97 18.44 -0.73 -17.09
C SER A 97 18.65 -1.48 -18.40
N ALA A 98 18.50 -2.81 -18.40
CA ALA A 98 18.72 -3.66 -19.56
C ALA A 98 17.71 -3.39 -20.70
N LEU A 99 16.45 -3.07 -20.37
CA LEU A 99 15.40 -2.86 -21.36
C LEU A 99 15.20 -1.39 -21.78
N GLY A 100 15.69 -0.43 -20.98
CA GLY A 100 15.58 0.98 -21.31
C GLY A 100 14.13 1.44 -21.49
N LYS A 101 13.81 2.11 -22.60
CA LYS A 101 12.47 2.66 -22.90
C LYS A 101 11.55 1.69 -23.66
N LYS A 102 11.94 0.42 -23.84
CA LYS A 102 11.07 -0.60 -24.46
C LYS A 102 9.79 -0.79 -23.61
N PRO A 103 8.65 -1.21 -24.18
CA PRO A 103 7.41 -1.40 -23.43
C PRO A 103 7.58 -2.30 -22.18
N ALA A 104 8.34 -3.40 -22.29
CA ALA A 104 8.66 -4.26 -21.14
C ALA A 104 9.50 -3.54 -20.06
N GLY A 105 10.41 -2.64 -20.46
CA GLY A 105 11.17 -1.81 -19.53
C GLY A 105 10.33 -0.73 -18.85
N LEU A 106 9.28 -0.22 -19.52
CA LEU A 106 8.30 0.68 -18.90
C LEU A 106 7.42 -0.07 -17.90
N ARG A 107 6.93 -1.28 -18.24
CA ARG A 107 6.21 -2.13 -17.28
C ARG A 107 7.08 -2.50 -16.07
N ALA A 108 8.36 -2.78 -16.26
CA ALA A 108 9.25 -3.02 -15.11
C ALA A 108 9.50 -1.80 -14.22
N ARG A 109 9.35 -0.58 -14.75
CA ARG A 109 9.42 0.64 -13.92
C ARG A 109 8.25 0.74 -12.96
N THR A 110 7.07 0.17 -13.27
CA THR A 110 5.97 0.16 -12.27
C THR A 110 6.34 -0.70 -11.08
N LEU A 111 6.88 -1.91 -11.31
CA LEU A 111 7.43 -2.76 -10.25
C LEU A 111 8.52 -2.04 -9.44
N LEU A 112 9.42 -1.30 -10.10
CA LEU A 112 10.44 -0.53 -9.39
C LEU A 112 9.85 0.61 -8.55
N ALA A 113 8.81 1.28 -9.03
CA ALA A 113 8.09 2.29 -8.27
C ALA A 113 7.35 1.68 -7.07
N GLU A 114 6.72 0.51 -7.22
CA GLU A 114 6.10 -0.25 -6.12
C GLU A 114 7.15 -0.60 -5.05
N ILE A 115 8.31 -1.12 -5.45
CA ILE A 115 9.43 -1.40 -4.53
C ILE A 115 9.80 -0.13 -3.76
N PHE A 116 9.90 1.02 -4.43
CA PHE A 116 10.21 2.28 -3.74
C PHE A 116 9.10 2.74 -2.78
N LEU A 117 7.83 2.51 -3.09
CA LEU A 117 6.72 2.81 -2.17
C LEU A 117 6.82 1.96 -0.89
N ASP A 118 7.08 0.65 -1.03
CA ASP A 118 7.20 -0.26 0.11
C ASP A 118 8.44 0.03 0.97
N LEU A 119 9.51 0.53 0.35
CA LEU A 119 10.70 1.04 1.04
C LEU A 119 10.53 2.45 1.61
N ARG A 120 9.35 3.06 1.48
CA ARG A 120 9.05 4.46 1.86
C ARG A 120 9.98 5.49 1.19
N LYS A 121 10.54 5.15 0.04
CA LYS A 121 11.36 6.02 -0.82
C LYS A 121 10.47 6.80 -1.79
N PHE A 122 9.64 7.67 -1.23
CA PHE A 122 8.54 8.30 -1.98
C PHE A 122 9.01 9.23 -3.11
N ASN A 123 10.16 9.90 -2.96
CA ASN A 123 10.70 10.72 -4.04
C ASN A 123 11.10 9.85 -5.24
N GLU A 124 11.79 8.74 -4.99
CA GLU A 124 12.21 7.79 -6.02
C GLU A 124 11.02 7.11 -6.69
N ALA A 125 9.98 6.73 -5.92
CA ALA A 125 8.73 6.22 -6.46
C ALA A 125 8.07 7.24 -7.40
N ARG A 126 7.95 8.50 -6.97
CA ARG A 126 7.39 9.60 -7.78
C ARG A 126 8.18 9.82 -9.07
N PHE A 127 9.51 9.88 -8.99
CA PHE A 127 10.35 10.08 -10.16
C PHE A 127 10.23 8.91 -11.14
N THR A 128 10.26 7.67 -10.64
CA THR A 128 10.10 6.47 -11.45
C THR A 128 8.75 6.44 -12.18
N ALA A 129 7.67 6.77 -11.49
CA ALA A 129 6.35 6.92 -12.11
C ALA A 129 6.33 8.02 -13.19
N THR A 130 6.98 9.15 -12.92
CA THR A 130 7.07 10.27 -13.87
C THR A 130 7.85 9.89 -15.12
N GLU A 131 8.92 9.10 -15.02
CA GLU A 131 9.67 8.61 -16.18
C GLU A 131 8.79 7.82 -17.16
N ILE A 132 7.86 7.02 -16.65
CA ILE A 132 6.89 6.28 -17.47
C ILE A 132 5.97 7.26 -18.20
N MET A 133 5.45 8.26 -17.47
CA MET A 133 4.51 9.25 -18.00
C MET A 133 5.11 10.14 -19.08
N VAL A 134 6.40 10.48 -19.00
CA VAL A 134 7.10 11.35 -19.95
C VAL A 134 7.86 10.58 -21.04
N ALA A 135 7.79 9.25 -21.04
CA ALA A 135 8.40 8.44 -22.09
C ALA A 135 7.74 8.75 -23.46
N ARG A 136 8.56 9.23 -24.41
CA ARG A 136 8.16 9.56 -25.78
C ARG A 136 9.07 8.88 -26.80
N ASP A 137 8.51 8.54 -27.97
CA ASP A 137 9.28 8.10 -29.13
C ASP A 137 9.91 9.32 -29.86
N LYS A 138 10.59 9.07 -30.99
CA LYS A 138 11.21 10.13 -31.79
C LYS A 138 10.20 11.11 -32.39
N ALA A 139 8.94 10.70 -32.54
CA ALA A 139 7.85 11.53 -33.06
C ALA A 139 7.08 12.27 -31.97
N GLY A 140 7.51 12.16 -30.70
CA GLY A 140 6.81 12.78 -29.57
C GLY A 140 5.54 12.05 -29.14
N LYS A 141 5.27 10.84 -29.66
CA LYS A 141 4.14 10.01 -29.23
C LYS A 141 4.46 9.35 -27.88
N ARG A 142 3.44 9.24 -27.02
CA ARG A 142 3.54 8.51 -25.74
C ARG A 142 3.94 7.06 -26.00
N LEU A 143 5.02 6.62 -25.35
CA LEU A 143 5.48 5.23 -25.41
C LEU A 143 4.67 4.31 -24.48
N ALA A 144 4.22 4.84 -23.34
CA ALA A 144 3.41 4.09 -22.40
C ALA A 144 2.00 3.85 -22.98
N PRO A 145 1.55 2.59 -23.03
CA PRO A 145 0.14 2.26 -23.24
C PRO A 145 -0.77 2.94 -22.21
N ALA A 146 -2.06 3.07 -22.51
CA ALA A 146 -3.01 3.80 -21.66
C ALA A 146 -3.16 3.18 -20.27
N ASP A 147 -3.21 1.84 -20.16
CA ASP A 147 -3.25 1.10 -18.89
C ASP A 147 -2.03 1.41 -18.02
N LEU A 148 -0.84 1.40 -18.64
CA LEU A 148 0.42 1.66 -17.97
C LEU A 148 0.56 3.12 -17.53
N TYR A 149 0.02 4.05 -18.33
CA TYR A 149 -0.01 5.46 -17.99
C TYR A 149 -0.94 5.72 -16.79
N ALA A 150 -2.15 5.14 -16.79
CA ALA A 150 -3.06 5.20 -15.66
C ALA A 150 -2.45 4.62 -14.37
N GLU A 151 -1.83 3.44 -14.44
CA GLU A 151 -1.11 2.85 -13.31
C GLU A 151 0.02 3.77 -12.78
N SER A 152 0.80 4.37 -13.67
CA SER A 152 1.86 5.30 -13.26
C SER A 152 1.32 6.54 -12.54
N LEU A 153 0.13 7.02 -12.91
CA LEU A 153 -0.54 8.12 -12.19
C LEU A 153 -0.96 7.69 -10.77
N LEU A 154 -1.47 6.46 -10.59
CA LEU A 154 -1.83 5.94 -9.26
C LEU A 154 -0.59 5.72 -8.37
N LEU A 155 0.50 5.21 -8.94
CA LEU A 155 1.79 5.10 -8.24
C LEU A 155 2.32 6.48 -7.82
N LYS A 156 2.21 7.48 -8.70
CA LYS A 156 2.54 8.87 -8.39
C LYS A 156 1.65 9.40 -7.26
N ALA A 157 0.34 9.15 -7.30
CA ALA A 157 -0.58 9.58 -6.25
C ALA A 157 -0.18 9.01 -4.88
N ARG A 158 0.12 7.71 -4.79
CA ARG A 158 0.60 7.06 -3.57
C ARG A 158 1.91 7.68 -3.07
N ALA A 159 2.83 8.00 -3.97
CA ALA A 159 4.08 8.67 -3.63
C ALA A 159 3.86 10.10 -3.11
N GLU A 160 3.01 10.89 -3.75
CA GLU A 160 2.66 12.26 -3.32
C GLU A 160 1.98 12.26 -1.94
N MET A 161 1.09 11.28 -1.67
CA MET A 161 0.51 11.09 -0.34
C MET A 161 1.58 10.76 0.71
N GLY A 162 2.55 9.90 0.37
CA GLY A 162 3.70 9.60 1.23
C GLY A 162 4.56 10.82 1.54
N LEU A 163 4.64 11.78 0.60
CA LEU A 163 5.32 13.06 0.77
C LEU A 163 4.46 14.13 1.48
N GLY A 164 3.22 13.82 1.85
CA GLY A 164 2.28 14.78 2.45
C GLY A 164 1.75 15.84 1.47
N ARG A 165 1.83 15.59 0.17
CA ARG A 165 1.39 16.50 -0.91
C ARG A 165 0.04 16.04 -1.45
N ASP A 166 -0.96 16.10 -0.59
CA ASP A 166 -2.27 15.50 -0.83
C ASP A 166 -3.00 16.09 -2.05
N ASP A 167 -2.90 17.41 -2.29
CA ASP A 167 -3.49 18.05 -3.46
C ASP A 167 -2.93 17.49 -4.78
N ASN A 168 -1.62 17.26 -4.84
CA ASN A 168 -0.98 16.64 -6.00
C ASN A 168 -1.43 15.19 -6.19
N ALA A 169 -1.69 14.48 -5.08
CA ALA A 169 -2.19 13.12 -5.15
C ALA A 169 -3.60 13.08 -5.74
N LEU A 170 -4.50 13.97 -5.30
CA LEU A 170 -5.85 14.09 -5.86
C LEU A 170 -5.82 14.40 -7.36
N LEU A 171 -4.99 15.34 -7.79
CA LEU A 171 -4.83 15.65 -9.23
C LEU A 171 -4.37 14.43 -10.04
N ALA A 172 -3.47 13.61 -9.48
CA ALA A 172 -3.01 12.38 -10.11
C ALA A 172 -4.11 11.30 -10.15
N ILE A 173 -4.92 11.15 -9.09
CA ILE A 173 -6.07 10.24 -9.04
C ILE A 173 -7.10 10.61 -10.10
N GLU A 174 -7.49 11.88 -10.19
CA GLU A 174 -8.47 12.35 -11.18
C GLU A 174 -7.98 12.16 -12.61
N SER A 175 -6.69 12.43 -12.84
CA SER A 175 -6.04 12.13 -14.13
C SER A 175 -6.08 10.63 -14.45
N ALA A 176 -5.86 9.77 -13.45
CA ALA A 176 -5.90 8.32 -13.64
C ALA A 176 -7.31 7.85 -13.97
N LYS A 177 -8.33 8.30 -13.22
CA LYS A 177 -9.74 7.98 -13.49
C LYS A 177 -10.14 8.30 -14.93
N LYS A 178 -9.72 9.46 -15.44
CA LYS A 178 -9.97 9.86 -16.84
C LYS A 178 -9.37 8.86 -17.84
N GLU A 179 -8.13 8.44 -17.63
CA GLU A 179 -7.47 7.46 -18.51
C GLU A 179 -8.13 6.08 -18.40
N ILE A 180 -8.52 5.67 -17.19
CA ILE A 180 -9.19 4.39 -16.92
C ILE A 180 -10.54 4.29 -17.63
N THR A 181 -11.34 5.37 -17.66
CA THR A 181 -12.61 5.42 -18.40
C THR A 181 -12.42 5.18 -19.90
N GLY A 182 -11.24 5.53 -20.44
CA GLY A 182 -10.90 5.28 -21.84
C GLY A 182 -10.42 3.84 -22.12
N LEU A 183 -10.22 3.01 -21.10
CA LEU A 183 -9.78 1.62 -21.26
C LEU A 183 -10.99 0.72 -21.57
N THR A 184 -11.32 0.65 -22.86
CA THR A 184 -12.30 -0.29 -23.40
C THR A 184 -11.59 -1.27 -24.35
N GLY A 185 -12.09 -2.50 -24.46
CA GLY A 185 -11.44 -3.51 -25.29
C GLY A 185 -11.84 -4.93 -24.96
N ASP A 186 -10.88 -5.84 -25.10
CA ASP A 186 -11.01 -7.25 -24.75
C ASP A 186 -11.20 -7.47 -23.24
N ALA A 187 -11.48 -8.72 -22.86
CA ALA A 187 -11.71 -9.12 -21.48
C ALA A 187 -10.54 -8.76 -20.56
N ASP A 188 -9.29 -8.87 -21.05
CA ASP A 188 -8.09 -8.55 -20.29
C ASP A 188 -7.97 -7.04 -20.02
N THR A 189 -8.28 -6.21 -21.02
CA THR A 189 -8.31 -4.75 -20.89
C THR A 189 -9.40 -4.31 -19.92
N VAL A 190 -10.58 -4.91 -19.99
CA VAL A 190 -11.69 -4.62 -19.06
C VAL A 190 -11.33 -5.04 -17.63
N ALA A 191 -10.76 -6.23 -17.44
CA ALA A 191 -10.29 -6.70 -16.14
C ALA A 191 -9.19 -5.78 -15.57
N ARG A 192 -8.28 -5.32 -16.43
CA ARG A 192 -7.22 -4.37 -16.04
C ARG A 192 -7.80 -3.01 -15.64
N ALA A 193 -8.77 -2.49 -16.41
CA ALA A 193 -9.45 -1.25 -16.10
C ALA A 193 -10.19 -1.34 -14.76
N ASP A 194 -10.85 -2.46 -14.49
CA ASP A 194 -11.54 -2.71 -13.22
C ASP A 194 -10.57 -2.78 -12.03
N TRP A 195 -9.41 -3.44 -12.22
CA TRP A 195 -8.33 -3.43 -11.22
C TRP A 195 -7.84 -2.02 -10.89
N LEU A 196 -7.62 -1.18 -11.91
CA LEU A 196 -7.19 0.20 -11.73
C LEU A 196 -8.27 1.08 -11.09
N ARG A 197 -9.57 0.84 -11.38
CA ARG A 197 -10.69 1.49 -10.67
C ARG A 197 -10.66 1.16 -9.18
N GLY A 198 -10.42 -0.12 -8.83
CA GLY A 198 -10.31 -0.56 -7.45
C GLY A 198 -9.16 0.11 -6.72
N GLU A 199 -7.97 0.17 -7.34
CA GLU A 199 -6.81 0.86 -6.77
C GLU A 199 -7.08 2.36 -6.58
N SER A 200 -7.65 3.02 -7.59
CA SER A 200 -7.99 4.44 -7.52
C SER A 200 -8.94 4.75 -6.37
N ALA A 201 -10.01 3.95 -6.20
CA ALA A 201 -10.98 4.12 -5.11
C ALA A 201 -10.33 3.92 -3.74
N TRP A 202 -9.44 2.94 -3.59
CA TRP A 202 -8.69 2.72 -2.35
C TRP A 202 -7.75 3.89 -2.01
N ILE A 203 -7.03 4.44 -3.00
CA ILE A 203 -6.14 5.59 -2.78
C ILE A 203 -6.97 6.81 -2.36
N GLU A 204 -8.09 7.07 -3.02
CA GLU A 204 -9.02 8.14 -2.67
C GLU A 204 -9.59 7.99 -1.26
N LEU A 205 -10.00 6.78 -0.88
CA LEU A 205 -10.44 6.49 0.49
C LEU A 205 -9.33 6.74 1.51
N THR A 206 -8.10 6.32 1.19
CA THR A 206 -6.93 6.55 2.05
C THR A 206 -6.64 8.05 2.21
N HIS A 207 -6.82 8.83 1.15
CA HIS A 207 -6.73 10.29 1.20
C HIS A 207 -7.82 10.87 2.11
N LYS A 208 -9.10 10.52 1.88
CA LYS A 208 -10.24 11.04 2.64
C LYS A 208 -10.13 10.71 4.12
N THR A 209 -9.77 9.48 4.46
CA THR A 209 -9.61 9.06 5.87
C THR A 209 -8.44 9.78 6.56
N ARG A 210 -7.34 10.06 5.86
CA ARG A 210 -6.25 10.92 6.36
C ARG A 210 -6.75 12.34 6.63
N GLU A 211 -7.53 12.92 5.72
CA GLU A 211 -8.14 14.23 5.90
C GLU A 211 -9.02 14.27 7.16
N CYS A 212 -9.92 13.29 7.33
CA CYS A 212 -10.77 13.18 8.50
C CYS A 212 -9.95 13.07 9.80
N SER A 213 -8.83 12.34 9.77
CA SER A 213 -7.97 12.14 10.96
C SER A 213 -7.26 13.40 11.45
N ARG A 214 -7.15 14.45 10.62
CA ARG A 214 -6.54 15.74 11.00
C ARG A 214 -7.43 16.56 11.94
N LEU A 215 -8.68 16.15 12.13
CA LEU A 215 -9.64 16.77 13.03
C LEU A 215 -9.68 16.00 14.38
N PRO A 216 -9.79 16.68 15.53
CA PRO A 216 -9.41 18.06 15.80
C PRO A 216 -7.88 18.23 15.76
N GLY A 217 -7.40 19.38 15.27
CA GLY A 217 -5.97 19.71 15.37
C GLY A 217 -5.49 19.78 16.83
N LYS A 218 -4.18 19.62 17.08
CA LYS A 218 -3.55 19.51 18.42
C LYS A 218 -3.64 20.76 19.34
N LYS A 219 -4.40 21.78 18.97
CA LYS A 219 -4.48 23.04 19.73
C LYS A 219 -5.49 22.92 20.86
N ARG A 220 -5.21 23.59 21.99
CA ARG A 220 -6.21 23.82 23.04
C ARG A 220 -7.39 24.59 22.46
N ILE A 221 -8.59 24.13 22.75
CA ILE A 221 -9.83 24.71 22.20
C ILE A 221 -10.91 24.69 23.27
N ASP A 222 -11.91 25.55 23.13
CA ASP A 222 -13.10 25.49 23.98
C ASP A 222 -13.94 24.24 23.64
N GLU A 223 -14.88 23.93 24.54
CA GLU A 223 -15.75 22.76 24.43
C GLU A 223 -16.60 22.74 23.16
N GLY A 224 -17.20 23.88 22.81
CA GLY A 224 -18.05 23.99 21.61
C GLY A 224 -17.24 23.67 20.35
N THR A 225 -16.06 24.27 20.23
CA THR A 225 -15.14 23.98 19.12
C THR A 225 -14.63 22.54 19.13
N ALA A 226 -14.40 21.93 20.30
CA ALA A 226 -13.99 20.53 20.40
C ALA A 226 -15.08 19.59 19.88
N ARG A 227 -16.32 19.79 20.33
CA ARG A 227 -17.49 19.02 19.90
C ARG A 227 -17.74 19.17 18.41
N ASP A 228 -17.74 20.40 17.90
CA ASP A 228 -17.90 20.69 16.48
C ASP A 228 -16.83 19.98 15.62
N ARG A 229 -15.55 20.07 15.99
CA ARG A 229 -14.48 19.42 15.22
C ARG A 229 -14.56 17.89 15.23
N ILE A 230 -14.92 17.28 16.37
CA ILE A 230 -15.13 15.82 16.44
C ILE A 230 -16.38 15.43 15.67
N GLY A 231 -17.45 16.22 15.73
CA GLY A 231 -18.65 16.05 14.91
C GLY A 231 -18.34 16.03 13.42
N ARG A 232 -17.61 17.06 12.92
CA ARG A 232 -17.15 17.14 11.53
C ARG A 232 -16.26 15.97 11.13
N ARG A 233 -15.45 15.45 12.04
CA ARG A 233 -14.67 14.22 11.78
C ARG A 233 -15.58 13.02 11.56
N GLY A 234 -16.62 12.87 12.37
CA GLY A 234 -17.63 11.83 12.20
C GLY A 234 -18.38 11.97 10.86
N ASP A 235 -18.76 13.19 10.48
CA ASP A 235 -19.38 13.47 9.18
C ASP A 235 -18.44 13.16 8.00
N CYS A 236 -17.17 13.57 8.09
CA CYS A 236 -16.15 13.23 7.11
C CYS A 236 -15.97 11.71 6.97
N LEU A 237 -16.04 10.95 8.07
CA LEU A 237 -15.98 9.49 8.03
C LEU A 237 -17.21 8.89 7.33
N LEU A 238 -18.41 9.44 7.56
CA LEU A 238 -19.60 9.03 6.82
C LEU A 238 -19.45 9.31 5.31
N GLU A 239 -18.89 10.45 4.91
CA GLU A 239 -18.55 10.71 3.50
C GLU A 239 -17.52 9.71 2.95
N ALA A 240 -16.49 9.39 3.72
CA ALA A 240 -15.48 8.40 3.34
C ALA A 240 -16.09 7.02 3.07
N SER A 241 -17.17 6.66 3.77
CA SER A 241 -17.88 5.40 3.52
C SER A 241 -18.46 5.33 2.09
N LEU A 242 -18.84 6.46 1.49
CA LEU A 242 -19.31 6.49 0.10
C LEU A 242 -18.19 6.11 -0.88
N VAL A 243 -16.94 6.51 -0.59
CA VAL A 243 -15.76 6.11 -1.37
C VAL A 243 -15.45 4.62 -1.17
N LEU A 244 -15.61 4.11 0.06
CA LEU A 244 -15.49 2.67 0.34
C LEU A 244 -16.46 1.86 -0.53
N ARG A 245 -17.70 2.33 -0.70
CA ARG A 245 -18.67 1.66 -1.59
C ARG A 245 -18.15 1.55 -3.02
N SER A 246 -17.56 2.60 -3.58
CA SER A 246 -16.97 2.53 -4.93
C SER A 246 -15.87 1.48 -5.06
N SER A 247 -15.10 1.21 -3.99
CA SER A 247 -14.11 0.12 -4.01
C SER A 247 -14.76 -1.27 -4.06
N TYR A 248 -15.91 -1.43 -3.41
CA TYR A 248 -16.68 -2.69 -3.37
C TYR A 248 -17.44 -3.00 -4.65
N GLU A 249 -17.69 -1.99 -5.48
CA GLU A 249 -18.32 -2.14 -6.80
C GLU A 249 -17.34 -2.68 -7.85
N THR A 250 -16.05 -2.79 -7.52
CA THR A 250 -15.03 -3.40 -8.39
C THR A 250 -14.87 -4.89 -8.11
N THR A 251 -14.47 -5.65 -9.13
CA THR A 251 -14.12 -7.08 -9.02
C THR A 251 -12.73 -7.30 -8.39
N ALA A 252 -11.96 -6.22 -8.20
CA ALA A 252 -10.60 -6.24 -7.69
C ALA A 252 -10.54 -6.46 -6.16
N ASN A 253 -10.71 -7.72 -5.75
CA ASN A 253 -10.79 -8.16 -4.36
C ASN A 253 -9.74 -7.56 -3.41
N LYS A 254 -8.49 -7.51 -3.87
CA LYS A 254 -7.37 -6.94 -3.10
C LYS A 254 -7.67 -5.53 -2.58
N PHE A 255 -8.23 -4.65 -3.41
CA PHE A 255 -8.46 -3.25 -3.04
C PHE A 255 -9.71 -3.05 -2.20
N ALA A 256 -10.72 -3.90 -2.37
CA ALA A 256 -11.85 -3.95 -1.45
C ALA A 256 -11.37 -4.31 -0.04
N ASP A 257 -10.52 -5.33 0.12
CA ASP A 257 -10.01 -5.76 1.42
C ASP A 257 -9.11 -4.69 2.06
N LEU A 258 -8.24 -4.06 1.26
CA LEU A 258 -7.43 -2.91 1.72
C LEU A 258 -8.31 -1.73 2.13
N SER A 259 -9.40 -1.45 1.41
CA SER A 259 -10.33 -0.37 1.72
C SER A 259 -11.11 -0.62 3.01
N THR A 260 -11.57 -1.86 3.23
CA THR A 260 -12.17 -2.30 4.50
C THR A 260 -11.24 -2.01 5.66
N LYS A 261 -9.98 -2.44 5.56
CA LYS A 261 -8.97 -2.22 6.60
C LYS A 261 -8.72 -0.73 6.86
N THR A 262 -8.52 0.06 5.79
CA THR A 262 -8.34 1.52 5.91
C THR A 262 -9.51 2.16 6.63
N MET A 263 -10.74 1.79 6.29
CA MET A 263 -11.95 2.34 6.91
C MET A 263 -12.09 1.91 8.39
N ALA A 264 -11.76 0.66 8.72
CA ALA A 264 -11.76 0.16 10.11
C ALA A 264 -10.75 0.92 10.98
N GLU A 265 -9.55 1.15 10.47
CA GLU A 265 -8.53 1.97 11.13
C GLU A 265 -9.00 3.42 11.32
N ALA A 266 -9.68 4.00 10.33
CA ALA A 266 -10.25 5.35 10.41
C ALA A 266 -11.36 5.45 11.46
N ALA A 267 -12.27 4.47 11.51
CA ALA A 267 -13.34 4.38 12.50
C ALA A 267 -12.78 4.23 13.93
N LYS A 268 -11.79 3.36 14.12
CA LYS A 268 -11.07 3.22 15.40
C LYS A 268 -10.41 4.52 15.82
N SER A 269 -9.76 5.21 14.88
CA SER A 269 -9.12 6.50 15.14
C SER A 269 -10.14 7.58 15.52
N PHE A 270 -11.33 7.57 14.92
CA PHE A 270 -12.43 8.46 15.29
C PHE A 270 -12.93 8.19 16.72
N LEU A 271 -13.23 6.94 17.06
CA LEU A 271 -13.67 6.57 18.41
C LEU A 271 -12.62 6.95 19.46
N HIS A 272 -11.34 6.71 19.17
CA HIS A 272 -10.25 7.14 20.04
C HIS A 272 -10.24 8.65 20.28
N ALA A 273 -10.55 9.48 19.26
CA ALA A 273 -10.65 10.92 19.42
C ALA A 273 -11.85 11.35 20.30
N CYS A 274 -12.94 10.57 20.29
CA CYS A 274 -14.08 10.79 21.17
C CYS A 274 -13.77 10.49 22.65
N GLU A 275 -12.93 9.50 22.90
CA GLU A 275 -12.46 9.12 24.24
C GLU A 275 -11.34 10.02 24.78
N ASN A 276 -10.64 10.72 23.89
CA ASN A 276 -9.47 11.53 24.22
C ASN A 276 -9.64 12.96 23.67
N PRO A 277 -10.62 13.73 24.17
CA PRO A 277 -10.85 15.08 23.71
C PRO A 277 -9.64 15.99 23.98
N PRO A 278 -9.48 17.06 23.18
CA PRO A 278 -8.39 18.02 23.35
C PRO A 278 -8.48 18.75 24.69
N ASP A 279 -7.34 19.27 25.15
CA ASP A 279 -7.29 20.08 26.36
C ASP A 279 -8.11 21.38 26.18
N PRO A 280 -8.76 21.88 27.25
CA PRO A 280 -9.54 23.10 27.20
C PRO A 280 -8.64 24.32 26.96
N ALA A 281 -9.20 25.38 26.36
CA ALA A 281 -8.55 26.67 26.26
C ALA A 281 -8.28 27.30 27.65
N GLY A 282 -7.22 28.12 27.73
CA GLY A 282 -6.83 28.84 28.95
C GLY A 282 -5.85 28.07 29.86
N SER A 283 -5.58 28.67 31.01
CA SER A 283 -4.84 28.04 32.11
C SER A 283 -5.84 27.37 33.05
N ARG A 284 -5.68 26.08 33.27
CA ARG A 284 -6.48 25.28 34.20
C ARG A 284 -5.55 24.38 35.00
N THR A 285 -5.91 24.11 36.24
CA THR A 285 -5.24 23.12 37.08
C THR A 285 -5.39 21.71 36.47
N ARG A 286 -4.50 20.78 36.86
CA ARG A 286 -4.58 19.38 36.40
C ARG A 286 -5.93 18.73 36.74
N LEU A 287 -6.51 19.07 37.89
CA LEU A 287 -7.79 18.53 38.33
C LEU A 287 -8.95 19.06 37.47
N GLU A 288 -8.96 20.35 37.16
CA GLU A 288 -9.96 20.96 36.27
C GLU A 288 -9.89 20.40 34.85
N ILE A 289 -8.68 20.18 34.33
CA ILE A 289 -8.50 19.53 33.02
C ILE A 289 -9.04 18.10 33.03
N LYS A 290 -8.75 17.34 34.08
CA LYS A 290 -9.26 15.98 34.25
C LYS A 290 -10.79 15.94 34.27
N ARG A 291 -11.40 16.77 35.12
CA ARG A 291 -12.87 16.87 35.24
C ARG A 291 -13.52 17.28 33.92
N TYR A 292 -12.97 18.29 33.26
CA TYR A 292 -13.44 18.73 31.94
C TYR A 292 -13.42 17.59 30.92
N LYS A 293 -12.34 16.81 30.86
CA LYS A 293 -12.24 15.67 29.93
C LYS A 293 -13.25 14.57 30.26
N GLU A 294 -13.46 14.26 31.54
CA GLU A 294 -14.45 13.26 31.95
C GLU A 294 -15.87 13.66 31.53
N GLU A 295 -16.25 14.92 31.78
CA GLU A 295 -17.54 15.49 31.37
C GLU A 295 -17.70 15.49 29.83
N LEU A 296 -16.68 15.96 29.11
CA LEU A 296 -16.73 16.02 27.65
C LEU A 296 -16.76 14.63 26.99
N VAL A 297 -16.04 13.64 27.52
CA VAL A 297 -16.07 12.26 27.02
C VAL A 297 -17.47 11.67 27.11
N GLN A 298 -18.22 11.94 28.19
CA GLN A 298 -19.60 11.45 28.31
C GLN A 298 -20.49 12.00 27.20
N ILE A 299 -20.38 13.29 26.90
CA ILE A 299 -21.13 13.94 25.81
C ILE A 299 -20.70 13.37 24.46
N LEU A 300 -19.40 13.30 24.20
CA LEU A 300 -18.87 12.82 22.92
C LEU A 300 -19.18 11.35 22.65
N ARG A 301 -19.27 10.49 23.68
CA ARG A 301 -19.66 9.09 23.50
C ARG A 301 -21.03 8.96 22.85
N GLN A 302 -22.00 9.77 23.26
CA GLN A 302 -23.33 9.76 22.65
C GLN A 302 -23.29 10.27 21.20
N ASP A 303 -22.63 11.41 20.98
CA ASP A 303 -22.53 12.04 19.65
C ASP A 303 -21.81 11.09 18.65
N CYS A 304 -20.69 10.50 19.06
CA CYS A 304 -19.92 9.56 18.25
C CYS A 304 -20.65 8.22 18.05
N GLY A 305 -21.35 7.73 19.07
CA GLY A 305 -22.20 6.54 18.97
C GLY A 305 -23.23 6.69 17.85
N THR A 306 -23.93 7.83 17.81
CA THR A 306 -24.91 8.13 16.76
C THR A 306 -24.29 8.14 15.36
N LYS A 307 -23.07 8.69 15.19
CA LYS A 307 -22.38 8.65 13.88
C LYS A 307 -22.02 7.22 13.47
N MET A 308 -21.59 6.39 14.41
CA MET A 308 -21.26 4.98 14.12
C MET A 308 -22.50 4.15 13.82
N ASP A 309 -23.64 4.44 14.44
CA ASP A 309 -24.90 3.78 14.13
C ASP A 309 -25.38 4.13 12.72
N LYS A 310 -25.25 5.40 12.31
CA LYS A 310 -25.49 5.82 10.91
C LYS A 310 -24.58 5.09 9.92
N LEU A 311 -23.30 4.91 10.27
CA LEU A 311 -22.38 4.14 9.43
C LEU A 311 -22.86 2.68 9.28
N ARG A 312 -23.29 2.04 10.36
CA ARG A 312 -23.85 0.67 10.31
C ARG A 312 -25.13 0.59 9.49
N GLU A 313 -25.99 1.61 9.60
CA GLU A 313 -27.20 1.71 8.79
C GLU A 313 -26.87 1.73 7.30
N PHE A 314 -25.92 2.58 6.86
CA PHE A 314 -25.46 2.61 5.47
C PHE A 314 -24.92 1.26 5.00
N LEU A 315 -24.10 0.60 5.82
CA LEU A 315 -23.58 -0.73 5.51
C LEU A 315 -24.70 -1.77 5.35
N THR A 316 -25.72 -1.71 6.20
CA THR A 316 -26.87 -2.61 6.16
C THR A 316 -27.69 -2.39 4.89
N GLN A 317 -27.93 -1.12 4.52
CA GLN A 317 -28.63 -0.77 3.28
C GLN A 317 -27.84 -1.25 2.05
N TRP A 318 -26.52 -1.09 2.02
CA TRP A 318 -25.71 -1.56 0.89
C TRP A 318 -25.69 -3.07 0.77
N LYS A 319 -25.69 -3.78 1.90
CA LYS A 319 -25.71 -5.25 1.93
C LYS A 319 -26.93 -5.82 1.20
N GLN A 320 -28.09 -5.15 1.24
CA GLN A 320 -29.33 -5.63 0.62
C GLN A 320 -29.27 -5.74 -0.92
N GLY A 321 -28.37 -5.00 -1.58
CA GLY A 321 -28.15 -5.05 -3.03
C GLY A 321 -26.77 -5.59 -3.44
N ALA A 322 -25.97 -6.05 -2.48
CA ALA A 322 -24.59 -6.46 -2.71
C ALA A 322 -24.48 -7.91 -3.19
N SER A 323 -23.43 -8.21 -3.97
CA SER A 323 -23.04 -9.61 -4.22
C SER A 323 -22.72 -10.34 -2.91
N ALA A 324 -22.82 -11.67 -2.88
CA ALA A 324 -22.50 -12.45 -1.68
C ALA A 324 -21.08 -12.17 -1.14
N MET A 325 -20.11 -12.01 -2.03
CA MET A 325 -18.73 -11.67 -1.68
C MET A 325 -18.65 -10.28 -1.05
N THR A 326 -19.30 -9.27 -1.64
CA THR A 326 -19.35 -7.91 -1.10
C THR A 326 -20.10 -7.86 0.23
N ALA A 327 -21.20 -8.61 0.38
CA ALA A 327 -21.94 -8.74 1.63
C ALA A 327 -21.06 -9.32 2.76
N GLY A 328 -20.24 -10.34 2.46
CA GLY A 328 -19.29 -10.90 3.44
C GLY A 328 -18.21 -9.90 3.89
N ARG A 329 -17.75 -9.02 3.00
CA ARG A 329 -16.84 -7.91 3.36
C ARG A 329 -17.51 -6.88 4.24
N ILE A 330 -18.75 -6.50 3.90
CA ILE A 330 -19.56 -5.59 4.71
C ILE A 330 -19.74 -6.16 6.12
N ASP A 331 -20.02 -7.45 6.25
CA ASP A 331 -20.16 -8.12 7.55
C ASP A 331 -18.85 -8.13 8.34
N THR A 332 -17.73 -8.39 7.67
CA THR A 332 -16.39 -8.33 8.28
C THR A 332 -16.12 -6.93 8.83
N PHE A 333 -16.37 -5.89 8.03
CA PHE A 333 -16.20 -4.50 8.44
C PHE A 333 -17.12 -4.14 9.61
N ALA A 334 -18.41 -4.50 9.54
CA ALA A 334 -19.40 -4.25 10.58
C ALA A 334 -18.99 -4.91 11.92
N LYS A 335 -18.43 -6.11 11.87
CA LYS A 335 -17.90 -6.83 13.04
C LYS A 335 -16.68 -6.11 13.64
N GLU A 336 -15.74 -5.66 12.81
CA GLU A 336 -14.56 -4.93 13.27
C GLU A 336 -14.93 -3.63 14.00
N ILE A 337 -15.83 -2.82 13.42
CA ILE A 337 -16.30 -1.59 14.08
C ILE A 337 -17.14 -1.87 15.33
N GLY A 338 -17.92 -2.96 15.35
CA GLY A 338 -18.67 -3.40 16.53
C GLY A 338 -17.77 -3.75 17.72
N SER A 339 -16.69 -4.49 17.46
CA SER A 339 -15.71 -4.89 18.48
C SER A 339 -14.92 -3.72 19.09
N THR A 340 -14.89 -2.58 18.41
CA THR A 340 -14.18 -1.38 18.87
C THR A 340 -15.00 -0.57 19.86
N GLN A 341 -16.34 -0.61 19.80
CA GLN A 341 -17.21 0.13 20.72
C GLN A 341 -17.40 -0.54 22.09
N SER A 342 -17.14 -1.84 22.21
CA SER A 342 -17.35 -2.59 23.46
C SER A 342 -16.17 -2.55 24.42
N LYS A 343 -15.09 -1.84 24.06
CA LYS A 343 -13.93 -1.57 24.90
C LYS A 343 -14.00 -0.15 25.42
#